data_AF-A0A3C0T6M7-F1
#
_entry.id   AF-A0A3C0T6M7-F1
#
_cell.length_a   1.000
_cell.length_b   1.000
_cell.length_c   1.000
_cell.angle_alpha   90.00
_cell.angle_beta   90.00
_cell.angle_gamma   90.00
#
_symmetry.space_group_name_H-M   'P 1'
#
loop_
_entity.id
_entity.type
_entity.pdbx_description
1 polymer ?
#
loop_
_entity_poly.entity_id
_entity_poly.type
_entity_poly.pdbx_seq_one_letter_code
_entity_poly.pdbx_strand_id
1 'polypeptide(L)'
;GTRDRDRRKYEQRAQREFGKAAKRYRSALEYQPKLYQAHGSLGYALKEMSDYDAAISAYDASLALRPQYTLAIEYLAEAHLALGKIEQTQQAYDDLVRLDPVKADELMEAINRWVAASPENISSEAIAQMAAWVAARKP
;
A
#
# COMPACT_ATOMS: atom_id res chain seq x y z
N GLY A 1 -13.50 -4.08 26.90
CA GLY A 1 -14.82 -4.75 26.97
C GLY A 1 -14.91 -5.91 25.99
N THR A 2 -16.05 -6.63 25.92
CA THR A 2 -16.28 -7.75 24.96
C THR A 2 -15.98 -7.37 23.51
N ARG A 3 -16.33 -6.14 23.08
CA ARG A 3 -16.01 -5.59 21.76
C ARG A 3 -14.51 -5.58 21.42
N ASP A 4 -13.65 -5.26 22.38
CA ASP A 4 -12.19 -5.24 22.16
C ASP A 4 -11.62 -6.65 22.02
N ARG A 5 -12.21 -7.63 22.72
CA ARG A 5 -11.82 -9.06 22.60
C ARG A 5 -12.21 -9.61 21.24
N ASP A 6 -13.41 -9.29 20.77
CA ASP A 6 -13.87 -9.73 19.45
C ASP A 6 -13.04 -9.08 18.34
N ARG A 7 -12.78 -7.77 18.43
CA ARG A 7 -11.89 -7.04 17.51
C ARG A 7 -10.50 -7.69 17.42
N ARG A 8 -9.85 -7.92 18.57
CA ARG A 8 -8.53 -8.59 18.61
C ARG A 8 -8.55 -9.99 17.99
N LYS A 9 -9.64 -10.74 18.19
CA LYS A 9 -9.82 -12.06 17.59
C LYS A 9 -9.94 -11.98 16.06
N TYR A 10 -10.68 -11.00 15.54
CA TYR A 10 -10.77 -10.77 14.09
C TYR A 10 -9.43 -10.33 13.49
N GLU A 11 -8.73 -9.42 14.16
CA GLU A 11 -7.40 -8.95 13.75
C GLU A 11 -6.39 -10.12 13.69
N GLN A 12 -6.32 -10.94 14.74
CA GLN A 12 -5.45 -12.14 14.74
C GLN A 12 -5.81 -13.13 13.63
N ARG A 13 -7.11 -13.33 13.39
CA ARG A 13 -7.56 -14.19 12.29
C ARG A 13 -7.13 -13.63 10.94
N ALA A 14 -7.30 -12.33 10.73
CA ALA A 14 -6.89 -11.65 9.50
C ALA A 14 -5.38 -11.80 9.28
N GLN A 15 -4.56 -11.50 10.30
CA GLN A 15 -3.11 -11.68 10.26
C GLN A 15 -2.69 -13.12 9.89
N ARG A 16 -3.38 -14.11 10.46
CA ARG A 16 -3.13 -15.52 10.10
C ARG A 16 -3.50 -15.85 8.65
N GLU A 17 -4.60 -15.31 8.14
CA GLU A 17 -5.00 -15.57 6.76
C GLU A 17 -4.09 -14.84 5.74
N PHE A 18 -3.64 -13.61 6.04
CA PHE A 18 -2.63 -12.93 5.22
C PHE A 18 -1.30 -13.68 5.22
N GLY A 19 -0.84 -14.18 6.37
CA GLY A 19 0.37 -15.00 6.44
C GLY A 19 0.29 -16.28 5.60
N LYS A 20 -0.89 -16.93 5.53
CA LYS A 20 -1.11 -18.07 4.64
C LYS A 20 -1.16 -17.65 3.17
N ALA A 21 -1.78 -16.52 2.85
CA ALA A 21 -1.83 -16.00 1.49
C ALA A 21 -0.42 -15.70 0.98
N ALA A 22 0.41 -15.01 1.77
CA ALA A 22 1.81 -14.74 1.44
C ALA A 22 2.59 -16.03 1.17
N LYS A 23 2.42 -17.08 2.00
CA LYS A 23 3.05 -18.40 1.75
C LYS A 23 2.62 -19.00 0.42
N ARG A 24 1.32 -18.97 0.10
CA ARG A 24 0.79 -19.50 -1.18
C ARG A 24 1.31 -18.74 -2.38
N TYR A 25 1.37 -17.41 -2.32
CA TYR A 25 1.92 -16.61 -3.42
C TYR A 25 3.42 -16.84 -3.61
N ARG A 26 4.20 -16.98 -2.52
CA ARG A 26 5.61 -17.39 -2.61
C ARG A 26 5.77 -18.74 -3.31
N SER A 27 4.99 -19.75 -2.91
CA SER A 27 5.01 -21.06 -3.60
C SER A 27 4.59 -20.93 -5.07
N ALA A 28 3.57 -20.13 -5.41
CA ALA A 28 3.20 -19.91 -6.81
C ALA A 28 4.36 -19.28 -7.62
N LEU A 29 5.12 -18.37 -7.02
CA LEU A 29 6.27 -17.72 -7.64
C LEU A 29 7.49 -18.66 -7.78
N GLU A 30 7.62 -19.71 -6.97
CA GLU A 30 8.62 -20.77 -7.19
C GLU A 30 8.38 -21.50 -8.51
N TYR A 31 7.11 -21.71 -8.89
CA TYR A 31 6.74 -22.36 -10.16
C TYR A 31 6.65 -21.38 -11.33
N GLN A 32 6.19 -20.15 -11.08
CA GLN A 32 5.99 -19.11 -12.10
C GLN A 32 6.54 -17.76 -11.63
N PRO A 33 7.87 -17.54 -11.69
CA PRO A 33 8.51 -16.35 -11.12
C PRO A 33 8.14 -15.03 -11.83
N LYS A 34 7.59 -15.12 -13.05
CA LYS A 34 7.16 -13.96 -13.87
C LYS A 34 5.67 -13.66 -13.76
N LEU A 35 4.96 -14.26 -12.79
CA LEU A 35 3.54 -14.00 -12.58
C LEU A 35 3.35 -12.69 -11.80
N TYR A 36 3.23 -11.57 -12.52
CA TYR A 36 3.16 -10.24 -11.92
C TYR A 36 1.98 -10.09 -10.93
N GLN A 37 0.83 -10.73 -11.18
CA GLN A 37 -0.31 -10.70 -10.25
C GLN A 37 0.02 -11.38 -8.92
N ALA A 38 0.84 -12.43 -8.92
CA ALA A 38 1.25 -13.11 -7.70
C ALA A 38 2.23 -12.27 -6.88
N HIS A 39 3.15 -11.55 -7.54
CA HIS A 39 3.99 -10.53 -6.89
C HIS A 39 3.15 -9.41 -6.26
N GLY A 40 2.18 -8.86 -7.00
CA GLY A 40 1.28 -7.82 -6.48
C GLY A 40 0.43 -8.32 -5.30
N SER A 41 -0.09 -9.55 -5.39
CA SER A 41 -0.91 -10.14 -4.32
C SER A 41 -0.07 -10.55 -3.09
N LEU A 42 1.19 -10.92 -3.29
CA LEU A 42 2.16 -11.10 -2.21
C LEU A 42 2.43 -9.76 -1.50
N GLY A 43 2.65 -8.69 -2.26
CA GLY A 43 2.80 -7.34 -1.74
C GLY A 43 1.59 -6.93 -0.88
N TYR A 44 0.38 -7.19 -1.37
CA TYR A 44 -0.85 -6.91 -0.63
C TYR A 44 -0.91 -7.67 0.70
N ALA A 45 -0.66 -8.97 0.68
CA ALA A 45 -0.64 -9.77 1.90
C ALA A 45 0.41 -9.26 2.91
N LEU A 46 1.59 -8.83 2.45
CA LEU A 46 2.65 -8.29 3.32
C LEU A 46 2.29 -6.92 3.90
N LYS A 47 1.68 -6.04 3.10
CA LYS A 47 1.20 -4.73 3.53
C LYS A 47 0.17 -4.86 4.66
N GLU A 48 -0.78 -5.78 4.53
CA GLU A 48 -1.80 -6.04 5.56
C GLU A 48 -1.22 -6.67 6.85
N MET A 49 -0.03 -7.24 6.77
CA MET A 49 0.76 -7.68 7.93
C MET A 49 1.71 -6.58 8.46
N SER A 50 1.62 -5.36 7.93
CA SER A 50 2.50 -4.23 8.24
C SER A 50 3.99 -4.48 7.95
N ASP A 51 4.32 -5.47 7.12
CA ASP A 51 5.66 -5.72 6.61
C ASP A 51 5.88 -4.90 5.33
N TYR A 52 5.93 -3.57 5.50
CA TYR A 52 5.90 -2.62 4.39
C TYR A 52 7.13 -2.70 3.48
N ASP A 53 8.31 -2.98 4.01
CA ASP A 53 9.53 -3.12 3.18
C ASP A 53 9.48 -4.38 2.30
N ALA A 54 8.99 -5.51 2.83
CA ALA A 54 8.78 -6.70 2.01
C ALA A 54 7.64 -6.50 1.01
N ALA A 55 6.58 -5.76 1.39
CA ALA A 55 5.49 -5.41 0.49
C ALA A 55 5.99 -4.59 -0.71
N ILE A 56 6.78 -3.54 -0.46
CA ILE A 56 7.41 -2.71 -1.49
C ILE A 56 8.21 -3.58 -2.46
N SER A 57 9.08 -4.45 -1.94
CA SER A 57 9.89 -5.34 -2.78
C SER A 57 9.05 -6.22 -3.71
N ALA A 58 7.91 -6.71 -3.22
CA ALA A 58 6.99 -7.53 -4.01
C ALA A 58 6.21 -6.70 -5.05
N TYR A 59 5.78 -5.47 -4.72
CA TYR A 59 5.16 -4.58 -5.70
C TYR A 59 6.14 -4.14 -6.77
N ASP A 60 7.37 -3.80 -6.42
CA ASP A 60 8.44 -3.45 -7.37
C ASP A 60 8.69 -4.62 -8.34
N ALA A 61 8.73 -5.85 -7.84
CA ALA A 61 8.84 -7.05 -8.70
C ALA A 61 7.63 -7.20 -9.64
N SER A 62 6.42 -6.88 -9.17
CA SER A 62 5.21 -6.86 -10.01
C SER A 62 5.31 -5.82 -11.12
N LEU A 63 5.72 -4.60 -10.78
CA LEU A 63 5.83 -3.47 -11.70
C LEU A 63 7.00 -3.60 -12.67
N ALA A 64 8.10 -4.25 -12.28
CA ALA A 64 9.18 -4.60 -13.20
C ALA A 64 8.71 -5.53 -14.33
N LEU A 65 7.73 -6.40 -14.06
CA LEU A 65 7.12 -7.30 -15.05
C LEU A 65 5.97 -6.62 -15.83
N ARG A 66 5.19 -5.77 -15.15
CA ARG A 66 4.05 -5.05 -15.74
C ARG A 66 4.00 -3.62 -15.20
N PRO A 67 4.71 -2.66 -15.83
CA PRO A 67 4.85 -1.29 -15.30
C PRO A 67 3.55 -0.50 -15.16
N GLN A 68 2.51 -0.86 -15.91
CA GLN A 68 1.21 -0.16 -15.91
C GLN A 68 0.16 -0.91 -15.07
N TYR A 69 0.57 -1.77 -14.15
CA TYR A 69 -0.37 -2.48 -13.27
C TYR A 69 -0.84 -1.57 -12.13
N THR A 70 -1.92 -0.83 -12.37
CA THR A 70 -2.41 0.26 -11.50
C THR A 70 -2.69 -0.18 -10.07
N LEU A 71 -3.17 -1.40 -9.85
CA LEU A 71 -3.38 -1.95 -8.50
C LEU A 71 -2.08 -2.08 -7.69
N ALA A 72 -0.97 -2.45 -8.34
CA ALA A 72 0.33 -2.52 -7.67
C ALA A 72 0.90 -1.11 -7.43
N ILE A 73 0.67 -0.16 -8.33
CA ILE A 73 1.08 1.26 -8.15
C ILE A 73 0.36 1.86 -6.93
N GLU A 74 -0.95 1.70 -6.84
CA GLU A 74 -1.77 2.19 -5.71
C GLU A 74 -1.27 1.63 -4.38
N TYR A 75 -1.16 0.30 -4.26
CA TYR A 75 -0.77 -0.29 -2.98
C TYR A 75 0.71 -0.12 -2.63
N LEU A 76 1.58 0.05 -3.63
CA LEU A 76 2.95 0.50 -3.40
C LEU A 76 2.96 1.92 -2.81
N ALA A 77 2.14 2.83 -3.34
CA ALA A 77 2.01 4.19 -2.84
C ALA A 77 1.48 4.23 -1.40
N GLU A 78 0.51 3.38 -1.06
CA GLU A 78 0.03 3.21 0.32
C GLU A 78 1.13 2.68 1.26
N ALA A 79 1.94 1.71 0.81
CA ALA A 79 3.07 1.20 1.59
C ALA A 79 4.16 2.27 1.78
N HIS A 80 4.41 3.09 0.77
CA HIS A 80 5.28 4.27 0.88
C HIS A 80 4.74 5.28 1.89
N LEU A 81 3.44 5.56 1.85
CA LEU A 81 2.78 6.48 2.76
C LEU A 81 2.86 5.99 4.21
N ALA A 82 2.69 4.68 4.45
CA ALA A 82 2.86 4.07 5.77
C ALA A 82 4.28 4.20 6.33
N LEU A 83 5.28 4.39 5.46
CA LEU A 83 6.69 4.64 5.81
C LEU A 83 7.07 6.13 5.73
N GLY A 84 6.13 7.05 5.45
CA GLY A 84 6.39 8.48 5.31
C GLY A 84 7.22 8.85 4.07
N LYS A 85 7.24 8.00 3.04
CA LYS A 85 7.96 8.21 1.77
C LYS A 85 7.14 9.10 0.83
N ILE A 86 7.16 10.41 1.09
CA ILE A 86 6.26 11.39 0.49
C ILE A 86 6.44 11.51 -1.01
N GLU A 87 7.67 11.68 -1.49
CA GLU A 87 7.96 11.89 -2.91
C GLU A 87 7.51 10.70 -3.77
N GLN A 88 7.72 9.47 -3.29
CA GLN A 88 7.31 8.26 -3.99
C GLN A 88 5.78 8.15 -4.07
N THR A 89 5.05 8.48 -3.01
CA THR A 89 3.58 8.49 -3.04
C THR A 89 3.05 9.56 -4.01
N GLN A 90 3.66 10.74 -4.07
CA GLN A 90 3.26 11.79 -5.02
C GLN A 90 3.49 11.37 -6.47
N GLN A 91 4.64 10.76 -6.77
CA GLN A 91 4.93 10.24 -8.10
C GLN A 91 3.92 9.16 -8.53
N ALA A 92 3.58 8.25 -7.62
CA ALA A 92 2.58 7.22 -7.89
C ALA A 92 1.19 7.81 -8.16
N TYR A 93 0.80 8.87 -7.45
CA TYR A 93 -0.43 9.60 -7.74
C TYR A 93 -0.43 10.19 -9.15
N ASP A 94 0.65 10.89 -9.53
CA ASP A 94 0.77 11.50 -10.86
C ASP A 94 0.73 10.43 -11.97
N ASP A 95 1.31 9.25 -11.73
CA ASP A 95 1.22 8.10 -12.65
C ASP A 95 -0.21 7.56 -12.75
N LEU A 96 -0.92 7.41 -11.64
CA LEU A 96 -2.30 6.96 -11.62
C LEU A 96 -3.24 7.96 -12.30
N VAL A 97 -3.04 9.26 -12.15
CA VAL A 97 -3.85 10.28 -12.85
C VAL A 97 -3.81 10.06 -14.37
N ARG A 98 -2.67 9.62 -14.93
CA ARG A 98 -2.56 9.33 -16.36
C ARG A 98 -3.10 7.96 -16.76
N LEU A 99 -2.95 6.95 -15.90
CA LEU A 99 -3.26 5.55 -16.23
C LEU A 99 -4.69 5.15 -15.87
N ASP A 100 -5.15 5.58 -14.70
CA ASP A 100 -6.41 5.20 -14.09
C ASP A 100 -6.83 6.25 -13.04
N PRO A 101 -7.59 7.26 -13.45
CA PRO A 101 -8.03 8.34 -12.55
C PRO A 101 -8.85 7.85 -11.35
N VAL A 102 -9.58 6.73 -11.48
CA VAL A 102 -10.34 6.16 -10.35
C VAL A 102 -9.38 5.69 -9.26
N LYS A 103 -8.29 5.02 -9.65
CA LYS A 103 -7.23 4.63 -8.72
C LYS A 103 -6.49 5.83 -8.14
N ALA A 104 -6.34 6.91 -8.90
CA ALA A 104 -5.79 8.16 -8.39
C ALA A 104 -6.68 8.75 -7.28
N ASP A 105 -7.99 8.77 -7.49
CA ASP A 105 -8.96 9.25 -6.48
C ASP A 105 -8.92 8.38 -5.21
N GLU A 106 -8.90 7.05 -5.35
CA GLU A 106 -8.76 6.11 -4.21
C GLU A 106 -7.47 6.36 -3.41
N LEU A 107 -6.34 6.60 -4.11
CA LEU A 107 -5.08 6.96 -3.46
C LEU A 107 -5.16 8.33 -2.78
N MET A 108 -5.79 9.33 -3.40
CA MET A 108 -5.98 10.66 -2.80
C MET A 108 -6.81 10.57 -1.51
N GLU A 109 -7.83 9.72 -1.45
CA GLU A 109 -8.57 9.48 -0.22
C GLU A 109 -7.68 8.85 0.86
N ALA A 110 -6.82 7.88 0.50
CA ALA A 110 -5.86 7.27 1.43
C ALA A 110 -4.88 8.32 1.98
N ILE A 111 -4.37 9.21 1.13
CA ILE A 111 -3.51 10.32 1.52
C ILE A 111 -4.23 11.27 2.50
N ASN A 112 -5.48 11.66 2.20
CA ASN A 112 -6.27 12.51 3.10
C ASN A 112 -6.50 11.86 4.47
N ARG A 113 -6.82 10.56 4.49
CA ARG A 113 -6.98 9.80 5.75
C ARG A 113 -5.69 9.76 6.55
N TRP A 114 -4.55 9.55 5.90
CA TRP A 114 -3.24 9.51 6.55
C TRP A 114 -2.84 10.88 7.13
N VAL A 115 -3.03 11.96 6.37
CA VAL A 115 -2.78 13.33 6.87
C VAL A 115 -3.67 13.62 8.09
N ALA A 116 -4.96 13.30 8.01
CA ALA A 116 -5.89 13.50 9.13
C ALA A 116 -5.56 12.65 10.36
N ALA A 117 -5.06 11.42 10.14
CA ALA A 117 -4.64 10.52 11.22
C ALA A 117 -3.34 10.97 11.89
N SER A 118 -2.46 11.68 11.17
CA SER A 118 -1.17 12.19 11.66
C SER A 118 -0.38 11.14 12.46
N PRO A 119 0.10 10.06 11.81
CA PRO A 119 0.69 8.93 12.52
C PRO A 119 1.91 9.34 13.36
N GLU A 120 1.91 8.96 14.63
CA GLU A 120 2.94 9.36 15.60
C GLU A 120 4.36 8.90 15.22
N ASN A 121 4.46 7.85 14.41
CA ASN A 121 5.73 7.28 13.95
C ASN A 121 6.29 7.97 12.69
N ILE A 122 5.62 8.98 12.16
CA ILE A 122 6.06 9.76 11.00
C ILE A 122 6.42 11.18 11.45
N SER A 123 7.44 11.78 10.83
CA SER A 123 7.81 13.15 11.13
C SER A 123 6.68 14.13 10.82
N SER A 124 6.53 15.13 11.69
CA SER A 124 5.56 16.23 11.47
C SER A 124 5.85 17.01 10.19
N GLU A 125 7.12 17.07 9.77
CA GLU A 125 7.53 17.66 8.49
C GLU A 125 6.95 16.89 7.30
N ALA A 126 7.06 15.56 7.27
CA ALA A 126 6.52 14.74 6.19
C ALA A 126 4.98 14.84 6.13
N ILE A 127 4.32 14.86 7.30
CA ILE A 127 2.86 15.07 7.38
C ILE A 127 2.49 16.46 6.83
N ALA A 128 3.20 17.51 7.23
CA ALA A 128 2.96 18.88 6.77
C ALA A 128 3.21 19.04 5.27
N GLN A 129 4.27 18.43 4.73
CA GLN A 129 4.59 18.42 3.30
C GLN A 129 3.45 17.79 2.51
N MET A 130 2.95 16.61 2.94
CA MET A 130 1.84 15.95 2.26
C MET A 130 0.54 16.75 2.40
N ALA A 131 0.25 17.33 3.56
CA ALA A 131 -0.93 18.17 3.75
C ALA A 131 -0.94 19.39 2.82
N ALA A 132 0.22 20.05 2.66
CA ALA A 132 0.39 21.15 1.72
C ALA A 132 0.19 20.70 0.27
N TRP A 133 0.76 19.54 -0.09
CA TRP A 133 0.62 18.94 -1.43
C TRP A 133 -0.84 18.63 -1.78
N VAL A 134 -1.62 18.09 -0.83
CA VAL A 134 -3.06 17.86 -0.99
C VAL A 134 -3.82 19.18 -1.13
N ALA A 135 -3.53 20.17 -0.29
CA ALA A 135 -4.22 21.46 -0.30
C ALA A 135 -4.07 22.20 -1.64
N ALA A 136 -2.89 22.09 -2.27
CA ALA A 136 -2.60 22.69 -3.58
C ALA A 136 -3.37 22.04 -4.75
N ARG A 137 -3.98 20.86 -4.54
CA ARG A 137 -4.73 20.09 -5.54
C ARG A 137 -6.24 20.13 -5.34
N LYS A 138 -6.73 20.80 -4.28
CA LYS A 138 -8.17 21.02 -4.11
C LYS A 138 -8.65 22.02 -5.18
N PRO A 139 -9.80 21.76 -5.83
CA PRO A 139 -10.36 22.65 -6.84
C PRO A 139 -10.75 24.02 -6.27
#